data_AF-A0A085WM06-F1
#
_entry.id   AF-A0A085WM06-F1
#
_cell.length_a   1.000
_cell.length_b   1.000
_cell.length_c   1.000
_cell.angle_alpha   90.00
_cell.angle_beta   90.00
_cell.angle_gamma   90.00
#
_symmetry.space_group_name_H-M   'P 1'
#
loop_
_entity.id
_entity.type
_entity.pdbx_description
1 polymer ?
#
loop_
_entity_poly.entity_id
_entity_poly.type
_entity_poly.pdbx_seq_one_letter_code
_entity_poly.pdbx_strand_id
1 'polypeptide(L)'
;MAESLKTFFNEEAVRRIAAMLRTAHPSFPERRFVAEASEGLEALELMDRARHIMRAMHRALPQDFEHTARILQGSLGPPLEGTESHGMSVFLYLPHSLYVAEHGLEHFEPAMHLQRALTQRFTAEFCIRPYLERYPKETLARLRQWAADANVHVRRLVSEGTRPRLPWASRLRAFQEDPRPVLELLELLKDDPELYVRRSVANNLNDIGKDHPELLVATCERWSRGASPERQWIVRHALRSAVKRGDRGALAVLGFEGPAALEVTATFHPRRVRLGQSVQVQLHVENRSSERQKAVVDLAVHFIKANGASRPKVFKVRKVELAPGASTTLEKTVSLETLTTRQHYPGSHRVEALINGAATPVGAFTVSAAART
;
A
#
# COMPACT_ATOMS: atom_id res chain seq x y z
N MET A 1 7.14 -18.70 21.20
CA MET A 1 6.24 -18.44 20.06
C MET A 1 5.96 -16.96 20.03
N ALA A 2 6.08 -16.27 18.89
CA ALA A 2 5.73 -14.85 18.83
C ALA A 2 4.25 -14.70 19.23
N GLU A 3 3.96 -13.85 20.22
CA GLU A 3 2.57 -13.55 20.61
C GLU A 3 1.80 -13.08 19.38
N SER A 4 0.60 -13.65 19.18
CA SER A 4 -0.24 -13.32 18.05
C SER A 4 -0.67 -11.85 18.12
N LEU A 5 -0.69 -11.14 17.00
CA LEU A 5 -1.17 -9.75 16.90
C LEU A 5 -2.52 -9.52 17.59
N LYS A 6 -3.39 -10.55 17.66
CA LYS A 6 -4.69 -10.45 18.32
C LYS A 6 -4.64 -10.35 19.85
N THR A 7 -3.58 -10.82 20.51
CA THR A 7 -3.51 -10.84 21.99
C THR A 7 -3.09 -9.50 22.61
N PHE A 8 -2.79 -8.49 21.78
CA PHE A 8 -2.49 -7.15 22.27
C PHE A 8 -3.62 -6.56 23.12
N PHE A 9 -4.88 -6.69 22.67
CA PHE A 9 -6.04 -6.33 23.48
C PHE A 9 -6.37 -7.47 24.44
N ASN A 10 -5.70 -7.46 25.57
CA ASN A 10 -5.98 -8.29 26.74
C ASN A 10 -6.52 -7.42 27.89
N GLU A 11 -6.80 -8.04 29.04
CA GLU A 11 -7.30 -7.32 30.22
C GLU A 11 -6.32 -6.23 30.71
N GLU A 12 -5.00 -6.43 30.56
CA GLU A 12 -4.02 -5.41 30.92
C GLU A 12 -4.17 -4.15 30.05
N ALA A 13 -4.33 -4.30 28.73
CA ALA A 13 -4.61 -3.19 27.83
C ALA A 13 -5.92 -2.46 28.20
N VAL A 14 -6.96 -3.21 28.58
CA VAL A 14 -8.22 -2.64 29.07
C VAL A 14 -8.02 -1.81 30.33
N ARG A 15 -7.31 -2.34 31.34
CA ARG A 15 -7.00 -1.60 32.57
C ARG A 15 -6.18 -0.34 32.30
N ARG A 16 -5.24 -0.39 31.35
CA ARG A 16 -4.47 0.79 30.92
C ARG A 16 -5.36 1.87 30.29
N ILE A 17 -6.28 1.48 29.40
CA ILE A 17 -7.27 2.41 28.83
C ILE A 17 -8.14 3.01 29.95
N ALA A 18 -8.59 2.19 30.90
CA ALA A 18 -9.40 2.66 32.02
C ALA A 18 -8.65 3.70 32.88
N ALA A 19 -7.38 3.44 33.19
CA ALA A 19 -6.54 4.36 33.94
C ALA A 19 -6.35 5.69 33.19
N MET A 20 -6.11 5.64 31.87
CA MET A 20 -6.01 6.84 31.03
C MET A 20 -7.31 7.66 31.02
N LEU A 21 -8.47 7.00 30.90
CA LEU A 21 -9.76 7.70 30.94
C LEU A 21 -10.01 8.32 32.31
N ARG A 22 -9.60 7.66 33.38
CA ARG A 22 -9.75 8.16 34.76
C ARG A 22 -8.91 9.41 35.04
N THR A 23 -7.74 9.56 34.42
CA THR A 23 -6.94 10.80 34.60
C THR A 23 -7.64 12.03 34.05
N ALA A 24 -8.40 11.87 32.96
CA ALA A 24 -9.18 12.95 32.34
C ALA A 24 -10.60 13.07 32.91
N HIS A 25 -11.15 12.00 33.48
CA HIS A 25 -12.48 11.94 34.06
C HIS A 25 -12.45 11.18 35.39
N PRO A 26 -12.20 11.86 36.54
CA PRO A 26 -12.04 11.19 37.84
C PRO A 26 -13.22 10.32 38.30
N SER A 27 -14.44 10.63 37.84
CA SER A 27 -15.65 9.83 38.11
C SER A 27 -15.86 8.67 37.12
N PHE A 28 -14.88 8.36 36.26
CA PHE A 28 -14.96 7.27 35.30
C PHE A 28 -15.24 5.93 36.02
N PRO A 29 -16.26 5.15 35.60
CA PRO A 29 -16.65 3.92 36.28
C PRO A 29 -15.72 2.75 35.92
N GLU A 30 -14.44 2.86 36.34
CA GLU A 30 -13.34 1.97 35.97
C GLU A 30 -13.66 0.49 36.18
N ARG A 31 -14.18 0.10 37.35
CA ARG A 31 -14.49 -1.30 37.66
C ARG A 31 -15.52 -1.89 36.69
N ARG A 32 -16.59 -1.13 36.40
CA ARG A 32 -17.63 -1.54 35.45
C ARG A 32 -17.07 -1.64 34.04
N PHE A 33 -16.32 -0.63 33.60
CA PHE A 33 -15.71 -0.60 32.29
C PHE A 33 -14.76 -1.79 32.08
N VAL A 34 -13.86 -2.08 33.03
CA VAL A 34 -12.91 -3.18 32.91
C VAL A 34 -13.62 -4.53 32.80
N ALA A 35 -14.66 -4.76 33.61
CA ALA A 35 -15.48 -5.98 33.54
C ALA A 35 -16.13 -6.14 32.16
N GLU A 36 -16.86 -5.13 31.69
CA GLU A 36 -17.57 -5.19 30.39
C GLU A 36 -16.60 -5.28 29.20
N ALA A 37 -15.51 -4.51 29.21
CA ALA A 37 -14.55 -4.45 28.12
C ALA A 37 -13.67 -5.71 28.03
N SER A 38 -13.54 -6.47 29.13
CA SER A 38 -12.76 -7.72 29.16
C SER A 38 -13.60 -8.95 28.84
N GLU A 39 -14.91 -8.87 29.02
CA GLU A 39 -15.84 -9.96 28.75
C GLU A 39 -15.77 -10.44 27.29
N GLY A 40 -15.50 -11.73 27.09
CA GLY A 40 -15.50 -12.36 25.77
C GLY A 40 -14.35 -11.97 24.83
N LEU A 41 -13.37 -11.18 25.27
CA LEU A 41 -12.27 -10.72 24.42
C LEU A 41 -11.48 -11.86 23.76
N GLU A 42 -11.30 -12.99 24.45
CA GLU A 42 -10.48 -14.11 23.98
C GLU A 42 -10.99 -14.71 22.66
N ALA A 43 -12.30 -14.69 22.45
CA ALA A 43 -12.95 -15.24 21.26
C ALA A 43 -12.87 -14.30 20.03
N LEU A 44 -12.45 -13.04 20.22
CA LEU A 44 -12.46 -12.02 19.17
C LEU A 44 -11.09 -11.87 18.49
N GLU A 45 -11.11 -11.45 17.23
CA GLU A 45 -9.93 -11.04 16.48
C GLU A 45 -9.59 -9.56 16.73
N LEU A 46 -8.40 -9.11 16.31
CA LEU A 46 -7.82 -7.81 16.68
C LEU A 46 -8.78 -6.60 16.55
N MET A 47 -9.41 -6.45 15.38
CA MET A 47 -10.32 -5.31 15.12
C MET A 47 -11.62 -5.40 15.92
N ASP A 48 -12.12 -6.61 16.14
CA ASP A 48 -13.36 -6.83 16.90
C ASP A 48 -13.14 -6.63 18.40
N ARG A 49 -11.95 -6.97 18.92
CA ARG A 49 -11.52 -6.59 20.28
C ARG A 49 -11.52 -5.08 20.46
N ALA A 50 -10.94 -4.33 19.51
CA ALA A 50 -10.90 -2.88 19.60
C ALA A 50 -12.31 -2.25 19.56
N ARG A 51 -13.21 -2.77 18.70
CA ARG A 51 -14.62 -2.35 18.66
C ARG A 51 -15.37 -2.69 19.94
N HIS A 52 -15.13 -3.88 20.52
CA HIS A 52 -15.73 -4.29 21.78
C HIS A 52 -15.37 -3.33 22.91
N ILE A 53 -14.08 -3.02 23.05
CA ILE A 53 -13.58 -2.04 24.03
C ILE A 53 -14.19 -0.66 23.77
N MET A 54 -14.23 -0.21 22.51
CA MET A 54 -14.85 1.08 22.15
C MET A 54 -16.32 1.15 22.57
N ARG A 55 -17.11 0.08 22.36
CA ARG A 55 -18.52 0.03 22.79
C ARG A 55 -18.66 0.10 24.32
N ALA A 56 -17.76 -0.56 25.05
CA ALA A 56 -17.69 -0.43 26.51
C ALA A 56 -17.31 1.00 26.93
N MET A 57 -16.40 1.67 26.20
CA MET A 57 -16.10 3.10 26.42
C MET A 57 -17.36 3.95 26.22
N HIS A 58 -18.14 3.71 25.17
CA HIS A 58 -19.39 4.47 24.91
C HIS A 58 -20.45 4.33 25.99
N ARG A 59 -20.58 3.15 26.62
CA ARG A 59 -21.46 2.96 27.78
C ARG A 59 -20.90 3.56 29.07
N ALA A 60 -19.59 3.68 29.20
CA ALA A 60 -18.91 4.20 30.37
C ALA A 60 -18.73 5.73 30.37
N LEU A 61 -18.75 6.35 29.19
CA LEU A 61 -18.54 7.78 28.98
C LEU A 61 -19.87 8.55 28.86
N PRO A 62 -19.85 9.89 29.04
CA PRO A 62 -21.00 10.74 28.75
C PRO A 62 -21.53 10.54 27.32
N GLN A 63 -22.85 10.65 27.15
CA GLN A 63 -23.49 10.52 25.84
C GLN A 63 -23.29 11.76 24.94
N ASP A 64 -23.02 12.92 25.55
CA ASP A 64 -22.64 14.12 24.81
C ASP A 64 -21.24 13.95 24.19
N PHE A 65 -21.17 13.94 22.87
CA PHE A 65 -19.91 13.69 22.17
C PHE A 65 -18.87 14.78 22.43
N GLU A 66 -19.27 16.05 22.54
CA GLU A 66 -18.30 17.13 22.75
C GLU A 66 -17.62 17.00 24.12
N HIS A 67 -18.37 16.69 25.17
CA HIS A 67 -17.83 16.36 26.47
C HIS A 67 -16.93 15.12 26.40
N THR A 68 -17.39 14.05 25.76
CA THR A 68 -16.57 12.83 25.62
C THR A 68 -15.30 13.09 24.80
N ALA A 69 -15.35 13.89 23.75
CA ALA A 69 -14.18 14.24 22.95
C ALA A 69 -13.11 14.96 23.79
N ARG A 70 -13.53 15.85 24.69
CA ARG A 70 -12.62 16.50 25.66
C ARG A 70 -11.99 15.49 26.63
N ILE A 71 -12.76 14.52 27.13
CA ILE A 71 -12.24 13.44 27.97
C ILE A 71 -11.23 12.59 27.20
N LEU A 72 -11.59 12.13 25.99
CA LEU A 72 -10.73 11.31 25.14
C LEU A 72 -9.44 12.03 24.74
N GLN A 73 -9.50 13.35 24.50
CA GLN A 73 -8.32 14.16 24.22
C GLN A 73 -7.44 14.32 25.47
N GLY A 74 -8.05 14.56 26.63
CA GLY A 74 -7.36 14.69 27.91
C GLY A 74 -6.73 13.38 28.40
N SER A 75 -7.24 12.23 27.96
CA SER A 75 -6.69 10.91 28.29
C SER A 75 -5.52 10.49 27.41
N LEU A 76 -5.19 11.26 26.37
CA LEU A 76 -4.05 10.95 25.51
C LEU A 76 -2.74 11.25 26.23
N GLY A 77 -1.76 10.36 26.08
CA GLY A 77 -0.39 10.62 26.48
C GLY A 77 0.28 11.75 25.66
N PRO A 78 1.57 12.02 25.91
CA PRO A 78 2.32 12.96 25.09
C PRO A 78 2.32 12.54 23.61
N PRO A 79 2.49 13.50 22.66
CA PRO A 79 2.70 13.17 21.25
C PRO A 79 3.91 12.25 21.09
N LEU A 80 3.91 11.42 20.04
CA LEU A 80 5.07 10.60 19.70
C LEU A 80 6.26 11.48 19.31
N GLU A 81 7.43 11.15 19.83
CA GLU A 81 8.69 11.73 19.41
C GLU A 81 9.19 11.01 18.15
N GLY A 82 9.44 11.76 17.08
CA GLY A 82 9.91 11.20 15.82
C GLY A 82 8.88 10.32 15.08
N THR A 83 9.38 9.55 14.12
CA THR A 83 8.57 8.74 13.18
C THR A 83 8.92 7.25 13.19
N GLU A 84 9.63 6.81 14.23
CA GLU A 84 10.06 5.42 14.35
C GLU A 84 8.88 4.47 14.61
N SER A 85 9.12 3.16 14.46
CA SER A 85 8.09 2.17 14.73
C SER A 85 7.89 2.03 16.24
N HIS A 86 6.76 2.52 16.74
CA HIS A 86 6.39 2.42 18.17
C HIS A 86 5.80 1.05 18.56
N GLY A 87 5.92 0.07 17.66
CA GLY A 87 5.39 -1.28 17.83
C GLY A 87 3.88 -1.31 18.04
N MET A 88 3.41 -2.31 18.79
CA MET A 88 1.99 -2.46 19.11
C MET A 88 1.50 -1.51 20.20
N SER A 89 2.39 -0.87 20.96
CA SER A 89 2.01 -0.04 22.11
C SER A 89 0.99 1.06 21.78
N VAL A 90 1.11 1.67 20.59
CA VAL A 90 0.23 2.74 20.10
C VAL A 90 -1.17 2.27 19.72
N PHE A 91 -1.37 0.95 19.50
CA PHE A 91 -2.70 0.39 19.22
C PHE A 91 -3.66 0.56 20.39
N LEU A 92 -3.18 0.91 21.58
CA LEU A 92 -4.03 1.27 22.73
C LEU A 92 -5.03 2.40 22.39
N TYR A 93 -4.71 3.24 21.40
CA TYR A 93 -5.57 4.31 20.92
C TYR A 93 -6.53 3.89 19.79
N LEU A 94 -6.49 2.65 19.29
CA LEU A 94 -7.41 2.20 18.25
C LEU A 94 -8.89 2.25 18.70
N PRO A 95 -9.28 1.86 19.93
CA PRO A 95 -10.63 2.08 20.43
C PRO A 95 -11.05 3.55 20.43
N HIS A 96 -10.13 4.48 20.71
CA HIS A 96 -10.40 5.92 20.64
C HIS A 96 -10.65 6.37 19.19
N SER A 97 -9.82 5.89 18.25
CA SER A 97 -10.01 6.14 16.82
C SER A 97 -11.39 5.66 16.34
N LEU A 98 -11.76 4.43 16.69
CA LEU A 98 -13.09 3.86 16.36
C LEU A 98 -14.23 4.66 17.00
N TYR A 99 -14.06 5.14 18.24
CA TYR A 99 -15.05 5.96 18.91
C TYR A 99 -15.37 7.22 18.11
N VAL A 100 -14.34 7.93 17.62
CA VAL A 100 -14.53 9.14 16.81
C VAL A 100 -15.21 8.83 15.48
N ALA A 101 -14.90 7.69 14.87
CA ALA A 101 -15.53 7.25 13.63
C ALA A 101 -17.02 6.96 13.81
N GLU A 102 -17.40 6.28 14.89
CA GLU A 102 -18.78 5.79 15.10
C GLU A 102 -19.69 6.81 15.79
N HIS A 103 -19.16 7.67 16.66
CA HIS A 103 -19.97 8.58 17.50
C HIS A 103 -19.74 10.07 17.23
N GLY A 104 -18.71 10.44 16.47
CA GLY A 104 -18.35 11.85 16.25
C GLY A 104 -18.92 12.51 15.01
N LEU A 105 -19.60 11.75 14.15
CA LEU A 105 -19.90 12.18 12.78
C LEU A 105 -20.88 13.37 12.70
N GLU A 106 -21.70 13.60 13.73
CA GLU A 106 -22.57 14.79 13.83
C GLU A 106 -21.85 16.01 14.42
N HIS A 107 -20.63 15.85 14.91
CA HIS A 107 -19.88 16.85 15.67
C HIS A 107 -18.53 17.14 15.01
N PHE A 108 -18.59 17.68 13.79
CA PHE A 108 -17.43 17.84 12.90
C PHE A 108 -16.22 18.50 13.58
N GLU A 109 -16.41 19.66 14.22
CA GLU A 109 -15.29 20.41 14.81
C GLU A 109 -14.64 19.68 16.00
N PRO A 110 -15.39 19.25 17.04
CA PRO A 110 -14.82 18.43 18.11
C PRO A 110 -14.12 17.17 17.59
N ALA A 111 -14.71 16.49 16.59
CA ALA A 111 -14.12 15.30 16.01
C ALA A 111 -12.81 15.59 15.26
N MET A 112 -12.72 16.68 14.49
CA MET A 112 -11.49 17.05 13.79
C MET A 112 -10.35 17.42 14.76
N HIS A 113 -10.66 18.11 15.85
CA HIS A 113 -9.68 18.40 16.90
C HIS A 113 -9.14 17.13 17.55
N LEU A 114 -10.04 16.22 17.93
CA LEU A 114 -9.65 14.95 18.53
C LEU A 114 -8.85 14.07 17.55
N GLN A 115 -9.22 14.02 16.28
CA GLN A 115 -8.46 13.28 15.25
C GLN A 115 -7.05 13.84 15.06
N ARG A 116 -6.89 15.17 15.04
CA ARG A 116 -5.58 15.81 15.00
C ARG A 116 -4.74 15.45 16.23
N ALA A 117 -5.33 15.39 17.42
CA ALA A 117 -4.62 15.00 18.63
C ALA A 117 -4.23 13.50 18.61
N LEU A 118 -5.18 12.64 18.24
CA LEU A 118 -5.01 11.19 18.13
C LEU A 118 -3.95 10.78 17.13
N THR A 119 -3.91 11.42 15.95
CA THR A 119 -2.95 11.04 14.92
C THR A 119 -1.50 11.28 15.34
N GLN A 120 -1.26 12.15 16.32
CA GLN A 120 0.06 12.38 16.89
C GLN A 120 0.49 11.30 17.90
N ARG A 121 -0.41 10.39 18.31
CA ARG A 121 -0.15 9.28 19.26
C ARG A 121 -0.26 7.89 18.61
N PHE A 122 -1.01 7.80 17.53
CA PHE A 122 -1.28 6.57 16.81
C PHE A 122 -1.52 6.87 15.33
N THR A 123 -2.79 6.99 14.93
CA THR A 123 -3.21 7.40 13.58
C THR A 123 -4.70 7.71 13.60
N ALA A 124 -5.11 8.70 12.80
CA ALA A 124 -6.51 8.95 12.48
C ALA A 124 -6.89 8.45 11.06
N GLU A 125 -6.02 7.67 10.40
CA GLU A 125 -6.22 7.24 8.99
C GLU A 125 -7.49 6.42 8.76
N PHE A 126 -8.00 5.75 9.81
CA PHE A 126 -9.26 5.01 9.76
C PHE A 126 -10.46 5.90 10.04
N CYS A 127 -10.39 6.70 11.11
CA CYS A 127 -11.52 7.47 11.60
C CYS A 127 -11.82 8.74 10.81
N ILE A 128 -10.88 9.23 9.98
CA ILE A 128 -11.12 10.38 9.09
C ILE A 128 -11.98 10.02 7.88
N ARG A 129 -12.07 8.73 7.54
CA ARG A 129 -12.68 8.26 6.29
C ARG A 129 -14.21 8.46 6.24
N PRO A 130 -14.98 8.18 7.30
CA PRO A 130 -16.40 8.54 7.34
C PRO A 130 -16.66 10.04 7.12
N TYR A 131 -15.75 10.92 7.56
CA TYR A 131 -15.86 12.37 7.34
C TYR A 131 -15.54 12.74 5.89
N LEU A 132 -14.57 12.07 5.25
CA LEU A 132 -14.31 12.23 3.81
C LEU A 132 -15.51 11.78 2.96
N GLU A 133 -16.29 10.80 3.42
CA GLU A 133 -17.49 10.33 2.72
C GLU A 133 -18.70 11.26 2.96
N ARG A 134 -18.90 11.73 4.20
CA ARG A 134 -20.08 12.53 4.55
C ARG A 134 -19.91 14.04 4.34
N TYR A 135 -18.73 14.58 4.63
CA TYR A 135 -18.38 16.00 4.53
C TYR A 135 -17.12 16.20 3.69
N PRO A 136 -17.12 15.78 2.40
CA PRO A 136 -15.92 15.78 1.59
C PRO A 136 -15.30 17.17 1.46
N LYS A 137 -16.11 18.22 1.27
CA LYS A 137 -15.61 19.57 1.04
C LYS A 137 -14.92 20.13 2.29
N GLU A 138 -15.58 20.02 3.43
CA GLU A 138 -15.15 20.50 4.73
C GLU A 138 -13.91 19.72 5.20
N THR A 139 -13.92 18.39 5.04
CA THR A 139 -12.79 17.54 5.43
C THR A 139 -11.57 17.83 4.54
N LEU A 140 -11.73 17.94 3.23
CA LEU A 140 -10.62 18.30 2.32
C LEU A 140 -10.06 19.70 2.61
N ALA A 141 -10.92 20.66 2.98
CA ALA A 141 -10.46 21.99 3.39
C ALA A 141 -9.62 21.93 4.68
N ARG A 142 -10.04 21.14 5.68
CA ARG A 142 -9.25 20.87 6.90
C ARG A 142 -7.92 20.20 6.57
N LEU A 143 -7.92 19.18 5.71
CA LEU A 143 -6.71 18.47 5.31
C LEU A 143 -5.73 19.35 4.54
N ARG A 144 -6.22 20.29 3.72
CA ARG A 144 -5.37 21.29 3.05
C ARG A 144 -4.63 22.18 4.05
N GLN A 145 -5.29 22.57 5.15
CA GLN A 145 -4.63 23.30 6.24
C GLN A 145 -3.59 22.42 6.95
N TRP A 146 -3.95 21.17 7.24
CA TRP A 146 -3.07 20.21 7.91
C TRP A 146 -1.86 19.78 7.08
N ALA A 147 -1.88 20.00 5.76
CA ALA A 147 -0.71 19.75 4.90
C ALA A 147 0.50 20.63 5.30
N ALA A 148 0.26 21.77 5.94
CA ALA A 148 1.29 22.68 6.44
C ALA A 148 1.50 22.58 7.97
N ASP A 149 0.93 21.56 8.64
CA ASP A 149 1.05 21.42 10.09
C ASP A 149 2.51 21.16 10.50
N ALA A 150 2.95 21.77 11.60
CA ALA A 150 4.29 21.55 12.14
C ALA A 150 4.53 20.07 12.51
N ASN A 151 3.48 19.36 12.92
CA ASN A 151 3.59 17.96 13.31
C ASN A 151 3.55 17.02 12.09
N VAL A 152 4.63 16.24 11.94
CA VAL A 152 4.80 15.27 10.85
C VAL A 152 3.69 14.22 10.77
N HIS A 153 3.12 13.78 11.90
CA HIS A 153 2.04 12.79 11.92
C HIS A 153 0.73 13.36 11.38
N VAL A 154 0.50 14.66 11.58
CA VAL A 154 -0.66 15.38 11.02
C VAL A 154 -0.49 15.54 9.51
N ARG A 155 0.69 15.94 9.03
CA ARG A 155 0.95 16.01 7.58
C ARG A 155 0.84 14.64 6.91
N ARG A 156 1.34 13.58 7.55
CA ARG A 156 1.19 12.21 7.03
C ARG A 156 -0.27 11.78 6.95
N LEU A 157 -1.12 12.15 7.91
CA LEU A 157 -2.55 11.86 7.90
C LEU A 157 -3.24 12.41 6.64
N VAL A 158 -2.86 13.60 6.17
CA VAL A 158 -3.43 14.21 4.95
C VAL A 158 -3.28 13.29 3.75
N SER A 159 -2.09 12.72 3.54
CA SER A 159 -1.86 11.75 2.48
C SER A 159 -2.46 10.38 2.82
N GLU A 160 -2.29 9.88 4.05
CA GLU A 160 -2.67 8.50 4.37
C GLU A 160 -4.18 8.31 4.45
N GLY A 161 -4.88 9.21 5.13
CA GLY A 161 -6.32 9.15 5.34
C GLY A 161 -7.11 9.26 4.04
N THR A 162 -6.54 9.93 3.03
CA THR A 162 -7.15 10.12 1.70
C THR A 162 -6.79 9.02 0.70
N ARG A 163 -6.03 7.99 1.11
CA ARG A 163 -5.67 6.88 0.22
C ARG A 163 -6.94 6.20 -0.32
N PRO A 164 -7.09 6.08 -1.66
CA PRO A 164 -8.26 5.42 -2.25
C PRO A 164 -8.36 3.93 -1.85
N ARG A 165 -7.20 3.29 -1.62
CA ARG A 165 -7.07 1.85 -1.34
C ARG A 165 -6.24 1.57 -0.07
N LEU A 166 -6.50 2.31 1.00
CA LEU A 166 -5.85 2.12 2.30
C LEU A 166 -6.03 0.67 2.79
N PRO A 167 -4.96 -0.05 3.18
CA PRO A 167 -5.07 -1.37 3.78
C PRO A 167 -5.93 -1.34 5.06
N TRP A 168 -6.66 -2.43 5.32
CA TRP A 168 -7.51 -2.62 6.51
C TRP A 168 -8.69 -1.64 6.65
N ALA A 169 -8.86 -0.69 5.72
CA ALA A 169 -9.98 0.23 5.69
C ALA A 169 -10.90 -0.02 4.48
N SER A 170 -12.13 0.50 4.55
CA SER A 170 -13.00 0.60 3.38
C SER A 170 -12.34 1.46 2.30
N ARG A 171 -12.59 1.15 1.02
CA ARG A 171 -12.10 1.98 -0.09
C ARG A 171 -12.92 3.26 -0.19
N LEU A 172 -12.26 4.40 -0.41
CA LEU A 172 -12.94 5.65 -0.73
C LEU A 172 -13.28 5.66 -2.21
N ARG A 173 -14.43 5.09 -2.58
CA ARG A 173 -14.82 4.87 -3.98
C ARG A 173 -14.84 6.16 -4.79
N ALA A 174 -15.34 7.26 -4.22
CA ALA A 174 -15.33 8.57 -4.87
C ALA A 174 -13.92 9.02 -5.29
N PHE A 175 -12.89 8.73 -4.47
CA PHE A 175 -11.50 9.05 -4.81
C PHE A 175 -10.83 8.01 -5.72
N GLN A 176 -11.40 6.80 -5.81
CA GLN A 176 -11.02 5.86 -6.85
C GLN A 176 -11.58 6.27 -8.21
N GLU A 177 -12.78 6.84 -8.25
CA GLU A 177 -13.43 7.33 -9.46
C GLU A 177 -12.79 8.64 -9.93
N ASP A 178 -12.63 9.60 -9.02
CA ASP A 178 -11.98 10.89 -9.26
C ASP A 178 -10.87 11.19 -8.22
N PRO A 179 -9.59 10.98 -8.56
CA PRO A 179 -8.47 11.21 -7.65
C PRO A 179 -8.02 12.67 -7.59
N ARG A 180 -8.62 13.61 -8.35
CA ARG A 180 -8.16 15.01 -8.41
C ARG A 180 -8.08 15.68 -7.03
N PRO A 181 -9.08 15.57 -6.13
CA PRO A 181 -9.00 16.19 -4.81
C PRO A 181 -7.85 15.63 -3.95
N VAL A 182 -7.52 14.35 -4.14
CA VAL A 182 -6.38 13.71 -3.46
C VAL A 182 -5.07 14.23 -4.03
N LEU A 183 -4.94 14.31 -5.36
CA LEU A 183 -3.74 14.83 -6.02
C LEU A 183 -3.44 16.27 -5.61
N GLU A 184 -4.45 17.12 -5.43
CA GLU A 184 -4.26 18.48 -4.92
C GLU A 184 -3.57 18.50 -3.54
N LEU A 185 -3.93 17.59 -2.65
CA LEU A 185 -3.28 17.46 -1.34
C LEU A 185 -1.87 16.87 -1.46
N LEU A 186 -1.69 15.87 -2.33
CA LEU A 186 -0.37 15.28 -2.55
C LEU A 186 0.62 16.28 -3.17
N GLU A 187 0.15 17.22 -3.99
CA GLU A 187 0.96 18.29 -4.57
C GLU A 187 1.58 19.19 -3.48
N LEU A 188 0.87 19.42 -2.37
CA LEU A 188 1.37 20.18 -1.22
C LEU A 188 2.45 19.42 -0.43
N LEU A 189 2.44 18.09 -0.48
CA LEU A 189 3.30 17.21 0.32
C LEU A 189 4.44 16.57 -0.48
N LYS A 190 4.51 16.80 -1.79
CA LYS A 190 5.47 16.14 -2.70
C LYS A 190 6.94 16.46 -2.40
N ASP A 191 7.19 17.55 -1.69
CA ASP A 191 8.52 18.03 -1.29
C ASP A 191 8.67 18.05 0.26
N ASP A 192 7.83 17.30 1.01
CA ASP A 192 7.92 17.23 2.47
C ASP A 192 9.31 16.77 2.94
N PRO A 193 9.93 17.40 3.95
CA PRO A 193 11.26 17.03 4.43
C PRO A 193 11.30 15.65 5.11
N GLU A 194 10.15 15.11 5.55
CA GLU A 194 10.08 13.88 6.30
C GLU A 194 9.80 12.65 5.41
N LEU A 195 10.69 11.66 5.46
CA LEU A 195 10.53 10.42 4.68
C LEU A 195 9.22 9.69 5.04
N TYR A 196 8.78 9.78 6.30
CA TYR A 196 7.52 9.22 6.77
C TYR A 196 6.31 9.74 5.97
N VAL A 197 6.26 11.06 5.72
CA VAL A 197 5.21 11.70 4.91
C VAL A 197 5.37 11.33 3.44
N ARG A 198 6.59 11.47 2.89
CA ARG A 198 6.88 11.12 1.48
C ARG A 198 6.52 9.68 1.14
N ARG A 199 6.73 8.74 2.07
CA ARG A 199 6.34 7.34 1.89
C ARG A 199 4.83 7.18 1.78
N SER A 200 4.05 7.93 2.57
CA SER A 200 2.60 7.97 2.43
C SER A 200 2.19 8.53 1.06
N VAL A 201 2.78 9.65 0.63
CA VAL A 201 2.49 10.29 -0.66
C VAL A 201 2.73 9.30 -1.81
N ALA A 202 3.88 8.63 -1.81
CA ALA A 202 4.22 7.64 -2.82
C ALA A 202 3.33 6.38 -2.77
N ASN A 203 2.82 6.00 -1.60
CA ASN A 203 1.84 4.91 -1.48
C ASN A 203 0.47 5.32 -2.01
N ASN A 204 0.03 6.54 -1.72
CA ASN A 204 -1.22 7.09 -2.21
C ASN A 204 -1.20 7.20 -3.75
N LEU A 205 -0.14 7.79 -4.31
CA LEU A 205 0.01 7.92 -5.76
C LEU A 205 0.06 6.54 -6.47
N ASN A 206 0.72 5.54 -5.85
CA ASN A 206 0.68 4.16 -6.32
C ASN A 206 -0.73 3.53 -6.26
N ASP A 207 -1.54 3.89 -5.27
CA ASP A 207 -2.93 3.43 -5.19
C ASP A 207 -3.79 4.04 -6.29
N ILE A 208 -3.62 5.34 -6.59
CA ILE A 208 -4.25 6.02 -7.72
C ILE A 208 -3.92 5.30 -9.03
N GLY A 209 -2.65 4.97 -9.28
CA GLY A 209 -2.23 4.27 -10.51
C GLY A 209 -2.67 2.80 -10.67
N LYS A 210 -3.47 2.27 -9.73
CA LYS A 210 -4.18 0.99 -9.93
C LYS A 210 -5.47 1.18 -10.75
N ASP A 211 -6.08 2.35 -10.65
CA ASP A 211 -7.31 2.72 -11.36
C ASP A 211 -7.03 3.73 -12.49
N HIS A 212 -6.06 4.62 -12.31
CA HIS A 212 -5.69 5.70 -13.24
C HIS A 212 -4.20 5.63 -13.63
N PRO A 213 -3.78 4.61 -14.41
CA PRO A 213 -2.36 4.40 -14.74
C PRO A 213 -1.75 5.56 -15.53
N GLU A 214 -2.49 6.13 -16.48
CA GLU A 214 -2.03 7.27 -17.29
C GLU A 214 -1.82 8.52 -16.43
N LEU A 215 -2.74 8.80 -15.51
CA LEU A 215 -2.63 9.93 -14.57
C LEU A 215 -1.46 9.77 -13.60
N LEU A 216 -1.20 8.55 -13.14
CA LEU A 216 0.01 8.22 -12.36
C LEU A 216 1.27 8.59 -13.16
N VAL A 217 1.37 8.13 -14.41
CA VAL A 217 2.54 8.39 -15.26
C VAL A 217 2.70 9.89 -15.50
N ALA A 218 1.66 10.59 -15.93
CA ALA A 218 1.69 12.03 -16.19
C ALA A 218 2.07 12.85 -14.94
N THR A 219 1.57 12.45 -13.77
CA THR A 219 1.93 13.09 -12.49
C THR A 219 3.39 12.86 -12.15
N CYS A 220 3.86 11.62 -12.23
CA CYS A 220 5.26 11.28 -11.95
C CYS A 220 6.23 11.92 -12.94
N GLU A 221 5.86 12.06 -14.21
CA GLU A 221 6.66 12.78 -15.21
C GLU A 221 6.76 14.26 -14.88
N ARG A 222 5.64 14.91 -14.53
CA ARG A 222 5.66 16.31 -14.06
C ARG A 222 6.53 16.47 -12.82
N TRP A 223 6.42 15.54 -11.87
CA TRP A 223 7.15 15.58 -10.61
C TRP A 223 8.63 15.21 -10.75
N SER A 224 9.05 14.50 -11.80
CA SER A 224 10.47 14.16 -11.99
C SER A 224 11.30 15.32 -12.53
N ARG A 225 10.68 16.27 -13.24
CA ARG A 225 11.34 17.47 -13.77
C ARG A 225 11.86 18.36 -12.63
N GLY A 226 13.15 18.69 -12.65
CA GLY A 226 13.79 19.54 -11.64
C GLY A 226 13.66 19.04 -10.20
N ALA A 227 13.54 17.72 -10.01
CA ALA A 227 13.25 17.13 -8.71
C ALA A 227 14.47 17.00 -7.81
N SER A 228 14.28 17.27 -6.51
CA SER A 228 15.23 16.90 -5.47
C SER A 228 15.39 15.38 -5.38
N PRO A 229 16.48 14.87 -4.74
CA PRO A 229 16.62 13.44 -4.46
C PRO A 229 15.41 12.84 -3.74
N GLU A 230 14.79 13.60 -2.83
CA GLU A 230 13.62 13.24 -2.05
C GLU A 230 12.37 13.10 -2.91
N ARG A 231 12.12 14.05 -3.82
CA ARG A 231 10.98 13.95 -4.75
C ARG A 231 11.20 12.86 -5.79
N GLN A 232 12.44 12.65 -6.26
CA GLN A 232 12.78 11.51 -7.11
C GLN A 232 12.53 10.16 -6.41
N TRP A 233 12.76 10.09 -5.10
CA TRP A 233 12.43 8.90 -4.32
C TRP A 233 10.91 8.63 -4.32
N ILE A 234 10.08 9.66 -4.18
CA ILE A 234 8.61 9.54 -4.29
C ILE A 234 8.22 8.96 -5.64
N VAL A 235 8.74 9.55 -6.74
CA VAL A 235 8.43 9.10 -8.11
C VAL A 235 8.77 7.63 -8.30
N ARG A 236 9.99 7.21 -7.92
CA ARG A 236 10.42 5.80 -8.01
C ARG A 236 9.51 4.87 -7.20
N HIS A 237 9.20 5.25 -5.96
CA HIS A 237 8.38 4.42 -5.09
C HIS A 237 6.93 4.35 -5.57
N ALA A 238 6.35 5.44 -6.06
CA ALA A 238 5.00 5.49 -6.61
C ALA A 238 4.83 4.60 -7.85
N LEU A 239 5.83 4.55 -8.73
CA LEU A 239 5.77 3.77 -9.96
C LEU A 239 6.03 2.27 -9.78
N ARG A 240 6.42 1.81 -8.58
CA ARG A 240 6.84 0.42 -8.33
C ARG A 240 5.87 -0.65 -8.86
N SER A 241 4.57 -0.45 -8.72
CA SER A 241 3.57 -1.42 -9.19
C SER A 241 3.41 -1.37 -10.71
N ALA A 242 3.44 -0.17 -11.31
CA ALA A 242 3.37 0.03 -12.75
C ALA A 242 4.60 -0.58 -13.44
N VAL A 243 5.80 -0.30 -12.91
CA VAL A 243 7.06 -0.94 -13.33
C VAL A 243 6.95 -2.45 -13.18
N LYS A 244 6.39 -2.97 -12.07
CA LYS A 244 6.20 -4.42 -11.88
C LYS A 244 5.32 -5.03 -12.97
N ARG A 245 4.32 -4.30 -13.48
CA ARG A 245 3.46 -4.71 -14.60
C ARG A 245 4.10 -4.56 -15.97
N GLY A 246 5.24 -3.89 -16.08
CA GLY A 246 5.90 -3.59 -17.37
C GLY A 246 5.29 -2.38 -18.08
N ASP A 247 4.70 -1.45 -17.33
CA ASP A 247 4.12 -0.22 -17.89
C ASP A 247 5.21 0.64 -18.56
N ARG A 248 5.04 0.89 -19.86
CA ARG A 248 6.01 1.62 -20.68
C ARG A 248 6.15 3.08 -20.25
N GLY A 249 5.05 3.75 -19.92
CA GLY A 249 5.08 5.14 -19.46
C GLY A 249 5.83 5.25 -18.13
N ALA A 250 5.56 4.34 -17.19
CA ALA A 250 6.26 4.32 -15.92
C ALA A 250 7.76 4.02 -16.07
N LEU A 251 8.13 3.14 -17.00
CA LEU A 251 9.53 2.84 -17.31
C LEU A 251 10.24 4.04 -17.94
N ALA A 252 9.59 4.73 -18.88
CA ALA A 252 10.11 5.94 -19.52
C ALA A 252 10.40 7.05 -18.49
N VAL A 253 9.49 7.29 -17.54
CA VAL A 253 9.71 8.26 -16.44
C VAL A 253 10.96 7.95 -15.61
N LEU A 254 11.37 6.67 -15.55
CA LEU A 254 12.57 6.23 -14.84
C LEU A 254 13.82 6.16 -15.73
N GLY A 255 13.76 6.70 -16.95
CA GLY A 255 14.87 6.71 -17.92
C GLY A 255 15.02 5.42 -18.72
N PHE A 256 13.99 4.58 -18.77
CA PHE A 256 13.93 3.37 -19.60
C PHE A 256 12.99 3.63 -20.79
N GLU A 257 13.49 4.36 -21.78
CA GLU A 257 12.72 4.75 -22.96
C GLU A 257 12.73 3.68 -24.06
N GLY A 258 11.67 3.70 -24.89
CA GLY A 258 11.60 3.13 -26.24
C GLY A 258 11.87 1.63 -26.38
N PRO A 259 11.65 1.04 -27.58
CA PRO A 259 12.32 -0.21 -27.89
C PRO A 259 13.81 0.14 -27.90
N ALA A 260 14.49 -0.13 -26.79
CA ALA A 260 15.95 -0.10 -26.76
C ALA A 260 16.39 -0.86 -28.02
N ALA A 261 17.36 -0.33 -28.77
CA ALA A 261 17.90 -0.92 -30.00
C ALA A 261 18.66 -2.24 -29.73
N LEU A 262 18.10 -3.01 -28.81
CA LEU A 262 18.50 -4.28 -28.31
C LEU A 262 17.70 -5.32 -29.06
N GLU A 263 18.41 -6.18 -29.77
CA GLU A 263 17.81 -7.41 -30.25
C GLU A 263 17.81 -8.44 -29.12
N VAL A 264 16.74 -9.24 -29.08
CA VAL A 264 16.58 -10.30 -28.08
C VAL A 264 16.15 -11.59 -28.74
N THR A 265 16.88 -12.66 -28.45
CA THR A 265 16.52 -14.03 -28.82
C THR A 265 16.46 -14.90 -27.57
N ALA A 266 15.82 -16.07 -27.66
CA ALA A 266 15.70 -16.97 -26.52
C ALA A 266 15.95 -18.44 -26.88
N THR A 267 16.53 -19.16 -25.94
CA THR A 267 16.62 -20.63 -25.95
C THR A 267 15.91 -21.21 -24.72
N PHE A 268 15.42 -22.45 -24.85
CA PHE A 268 14.56 -23.10 -23.85
C PHE A 268 15.11 -24.49 -23.52
N HIS A 269 15.48 -24.69 -22.25
CA HIS A 269 16.11 -25.93 -21.79
C HIS A 269 15.37 -26.53 -20.58
N PRO A 270 14.73 -27.72 -20.72
CA PRO A 270 14.38 -28.37 -21.99
C PRO A 270 13.19 -27.68 -22.66
N ARG A 271 13.07 -27.80 -23.99
CA ARG A 271 11.97 -27.20 -24.77
C ARG A 271 10.62 -27.91 -24.58
N ARG A 272 10.65 -29.16 -24.09
CA ARG A 272 9.47 -29.93 -23.67
C ARG A 272 9.64 -30.33 -22.21
N VAL A 273 8.68 -29.96 -21.37
CA VAL A 273 8.68 -30.20 -19.91
C VAL A 273 7.38 -30.88 -19.49
N ARG A 274 7.43 -31.70 -18.44
CA ARG A 274 6.21 -32.23 -17.80
C ARG A 274 5.72 -31.26 -16.73
N LEU A 275 4.42 -31.29 -16.43
CA LEU A 275 3.89 -30.64 -15.23
C LEU A 275 4.68 -31.05 -13.98
N GLY A 276 4.95 -30.10 -13.08
CA GLY A 276 5.82 -30.29 -11.92
C GLY A 276 7.30 -29.99 -12.18
N GLN A 277 7.75 -29.89 -13.44
CA GLN A 277 9.14 -29.59 -13.77
C GLN A 277 9.37 -28.08 -14.00
N SER A 278 10.60 -27.71 -14.32
CA SER A 278 10.99 -26.35 -14.67
C SER A 278 11.59 -26.27 -16.07
N VAL A 279 11.43 -25.13 -16.72
CA VAL A 279 12.15 -24.75 -17.94
C VAL A 279 13.08 -23.59 -17.64
N GLN A 280 14.33 -23.68 -18.07
CA GLN A 280 15.26 -22.56 -18.09
C GLN A 280 15.09 -21.82 -19.42
N VAL A 281 14.77 -20.53 -19.33
CA VAL A 281 14.74 -19.63 -20.48
C VAL A 281 16.01 -18.79 -20.43
N GLN A 282 16.86 -18.92 -21.45
CA GLN A 282 18.02 -18.06 -21.63
C GLN A 282 17.68 -17.01 -22.68
N LEU A 283 17.87 -15.73 -22.33
CA LEU A 283 17.67 -14.57 -23.21
C LEU A 283 19.04 -14.06 -23.62
N HIS A 284 19.33 -14.01 -24.92
CA HIS A 284 20.50 -13.31 -25.45
C HIS A 284 20.07 -11.92 -25.89
N VAL A 285 20.66 -10.89 -25.28
CA VAL A 285 20.35 -9.48 -25.52
C VAL A 285 21.56 -8.79 -26.11
N GLU A 286 21.43 -8.17 -27.28
CA GLU A 286 22.53 -7.56 -28.03
C GLU A 286 22.21 -6.10 -28.37
N ASN A 287 23.11 -5.17 -28.05
CA ASN A 287 22.97 -3.78 -28.45
C ASN A 287 23.55 -3.53 -29.85
N ARG A 288 22.66 -3.33 -30.83
CA ARG A 288 23.04 -3.03 -32.22
C ARG A 288 23.05 -1.54 -32.55
N SER A 289 22.78 -0.67 -31.58
CA SER A 289 22.92 0.77 -31.79
C SER A 289 24.35 1.26 -31.63
N SER A 290 24.58 2.47 -32.13
CA SER A 290 25.80 3.25 -31.91
C SER A 290 25.88 3.89 -30.52
N GLU A 291 24.85 3.74 -29.67
CA GLU A 291 24.76 4.38 -28.36
C GLU A 291 24.67 3.37 -27.23
N ARG A 292 25.01 3.81 -26.01
CA ARG A 292 24.85 3.00 -24.81
C ARG A 292 23.36 2.88 -24.45
N GLN A 293 22.89 1.65 -24.27
CA GLN A 293 21.47 1.38 -23.98
C GLN A 293 21.29 0.91 -22.54
N LYS A 294 20.30 1.46 -21.84
CA LYS A 294 19.83 0.99 -20.53
C LYS A 294 18.49 0.31 -20.70
N ALA A 295 18.37 -0.92 -20.20
CA ALA A 295 17.13 -1.67 -20.32
C ALA A 295 16.73 -2.41 -19.05
N VAL A 296 15.44 -2.44 -18.78
CA VAL A 296 14.79 -3.45 -17.96
C VAL A 296 14.40 -4.59 -18.89
N VAL A 297 15.00 -5.76 -18.69
CA VAL A 297 14.65 -6.98 -19.42
C VAL A 297 13.80 -7.85 -18.49
N ASP A 298 12.58 -8.14 -18.92
CA ASP A 298 11.65 -9.03 -18.24
C ASP A 298 11.15 -10.13 -19.17
N LEU A 299 10.50 -11.15 -18.61
CA LEU A 299 9.97 -12.30 -19.34
C LEU A 299 8.46 -12.40 -19.15
N ALA A 300 7.68 -12.38 -20.21
CA ALA A 300 6.26 -12.70 -20.16
C ALA A 300 6.01 -14.12 -20.68
N VAL A 301 5.45 -14.98 -19.83
CA VAL A 301 5.02 -16.33 -20.23
C VAL A 301 3.50 -16.36 -20.28
N HIS A 302 2.96 -16.72 -21.45
CA HIS A 302 1.53 -16.86 -21.70
C HIS A 302 1.09 -18.26 -21.31
N PHE A 303 0.68 -18.41 -20.05
CA PHE A 303 0.25 -19.70 -19.53
C PHE A 303 -1.11 -20.08 -20.05
N ILE A 304 -1.23 -21.31 -20.57
CA ILE A 304 -2.51 -21.92 -20.93
C ILE A 304 -3.35 -22.11 -19.67
N LYS A 305 -4.65 -21.85 -19.78
CA LYS A 305 -5.66 -22.01 -18.73
C LYS A 305 -6.60 -23.18 -19.06
N ALA A 306 -7.42 -23.58 -18.09
CA ALA A 306 -8.40 -24.67 -18.25
C ALA A 306 -9.30 -24.51 -19.49
N ASN A 307 -9.66 -23.27 -19.84
CA ASN A 307 -10.51 -22.94 -20.98
C ASN A 307 -9.75 -22.74 -22.30
N GLY A 308 -8.46 -23.09 -22.36
CA GLY A 308 -7.61 -22.88 -23.54
C GLY A 308 -7.14 -21.44 -23.76
N ALA A 309 -7.66 -20.46 -23.01
CA ALA A 309 -7.16 -19.09 -23.08
C ALA A 309 -5.74 -18.99 -22.52
N SER A 310 -4.98 -17.97 -22.94
CA SER A 310 -3.67 -17.66 -22.39
C SER A 310 -3.67 -16.28 -21.73
N ARG A 311 -2.96 -16.16 -20.61
CA ARG A 311 -2.72 -14.86 -19.94
C ARG A 311 -1.25 -14.70 -19.63
N PRO A 312 -0.65 -13.53 -19.90
CA PRO A 312 0.75 -13.29 -19.61
C PRO A 312 0.97 -13.23 -18.09
N LYS A 313 2.03 -13.90 -17.65
CA LYS A 313 2.64 -13.68 -16.34
C LYS A 313 4.02 -13.10 -16.57
N VAL A 314 4.22 -11.86 -16.12
CA VAL A 314 5.53 -11.20 -16.17
C VAL A 314 6.40 -11.69 -15.01
N PHE A 315 7.62 -12.07 -15.34
CA PHE A 315 8.69 -12.39 -14.42
C PHE A 315 9.78 -11.34 -14.56
N LYS A 316 10.23 -10.80 -13.42
CA LYS A 316 11.40 -9.94 -13.40
C LYS A 316 12.66 -10.74 -13.68
N VAL A 317 13.49 -10.25 -14.60
CA VAL A 317 14.79 -10.85 -14.94
C VAL A 317 15.91 -9.94 -14.44
N ARG A 318 16.28 -8.88 -15.17
CA ARG A 318 17.43 -8.04 -14.80
C ARG A 318 17.39 -6.67 -15.48
N LYS A 319 18.02 -5.68 -14.84
CA LYS A 319 18.41 -4.41 -15.47
C LYS A 319 19.79 -4.55 -16.11
N VAL A 320 19.95 -4.12 -17.35
CA VAL A 320 21.21 -4.17 -18.09
C VAL A 320 21.59 -2.80 -18.63
N GLU A 321 22.89 -2.59 -18.77
CA GLU A 321 23.46 -1.43 -19.45
C GLU A 321 24.51 -1.95 -20.43
N LEU A 322 24.27 -1.79 -21.72
CA LEU A 322 25.08 -2.37 -22.80
C LEU A 322 25.72 -1.26 -23.62
N ALA A 323 27.05 -1.33 -23.79
CA ALA A 323 27.76 -0.48 -24.73
C ALA A 323 27.38 -0.84 -26.19
N PRO A 324 27.66 0.03 -27.17
CA PRO A 324 27.49 -0.29 -28.60
C PRO A 324 28.16 -1.62 -28.96
N GLY A 325 27.44 -2.50 -29.67
CA GLY A 325 27.92 -3.84 -30.07
C GLY A 325 28.05 -4.87 -28.96
N ALA A 326 27.79 -4.51 -27.70
CA ALA A 326 27.89 -5.43 -26.57
C ALA A 326 26.66 -6.34 -26.46
N SER A 327 26.86 -7.57 -25.99
CA SER A 327 25.79 -8.50 -25.68
C SER A 327 25.87 -9.06 -24.26
N THR A 328 24.77 -9.63 -23.79
CA THR A 328 24.70 -10.34 -22.51
C THR A 328 23.68 -11.47 -22.57
N THR A 329 23.92 -12.51 -21.79
CA THR A 329 22.97 -13.62 -21.61
C THR A 329 22.34 -13.53 -20.23
N LEU A 330 21.01 -13.60 -20.19
CA LEU A 330 20.22 -13.57 -18.97
C LEU A 330 19.46 -14.89 -18.82
N GLU A 331 19.29 -15.37 -17.61
CA GLU A 331 18.60 -16.63 -17.37
C GLU A 331 17.38 -16.45 -16.47
N LYS A 332 16.31 -17.19 -16.79
CA LYS A 332 15.12 -17.27 -15.95
C LYS A 332 14.56 -18.69 -15.91
N THR A 333 14.52 -19.27 -14.71
CA THR A 333 13.80 -20.51 -14.46
C THR A 333 12.31 -20.24 -14.27
N VAL A 334 11.49 -20.97 -15.03
CA VAL A 334 10.03 -20.98 -14.91
C VAL A 334 9.63 -22.33 -14.33
N SER A 335 9.23 -22.33 -13.06
CA SER A 335 8.67 -23.52 -12.40
C SER A 335 7.20 -23.72 -12.81
N LEU A 336 6.86 -24.99 -13.09
CA LEU A 336 5.51 -25.49 -13.36
C LEU A 336 5.02 -26.40 -12.23
N GLU A 337 5.57 -26.21 -11.03
CA GLU A 337 5.11 -26.90 -9.82
C GLU A 337 3.65 -26.55 -9.51
N THR A 338 2.89 -27.55 -9.08
CA THR A 338 1.50 -27.36 -8.68
C THR A 338 1.48 -26.70 -7.30
N LEU A 339 1.07 -25.43 -7.26
CA LEU A 339 0.89 -24.69 -6.02
C LEU A 339 -0.61 -24.59 -5.71
N THR A 340 -0.95 -24.50 -4.43
CA THR A 340 -2.35 -24.26 -3.97
C THR A 340 -2.97 -23.02 -4.59
N THR A 341 -2.15 -22.03 -4.96
CA THR A 341 -2.57 -20.76 -5.58
C THR A 341 -2.48 -20.76 -7.10
N ARG A 342 -1.94 -21.81 -7.73
CA ARG A 342 -1.62 -21.79 -9.16
C ARG A 342 -1.59 -23.18 -9.77
N GLN A 343 -2.60 -23.45 -10.61
CA GLN A 343 -2.64 -24.62 -11.47
C GLN A 343 -2.04 -24.31 -12.85
N HIS A 344 -1.26 -25.25 -13.36
CA HIS A 344 -0.67 -25.25 -14.69
C HIS A 344 -1.38 -26.30 -15.57
N TYR A 345 -1.46 -26.03 -16.88
CA TYR A 345 -2.15 -26.88 -17.84
C TYR A 345 -1.18 -27.29 -18.96
N PRO A 346 -1.32 -28.50 -19.54
CA PRO A 346 -0.54 -28.90 -20.71
C PRO A 346 -0.82 -27.99 -21.92
N GLY A 347 0.14 -27.89 -22.84
CA GLY A 347 0.02 -27.13 -24.08
C GLY A 347 1.26 -26.30 -24.42
N SER A 348 1.19 -25.60 -25.55
CA SER A 348 2.25 -24.67 -26.00
C SER A 348 2.16 -23.35 -25.25
N HIS A 349 3.22 -23.00 -24.53
CA HIS A 349 3.33 -21.78 -23.74
C HIS A 349 4.19 -20.77 -24.48
N ARG A 350 3.57 -19.72 -25.03
CA ARG A 350 4.27 -18.64 -25.73
C ARG A 350 5.07 -17.79 -24.74
N VAL A 351 6.21 -17.30 -25.19
CA VAL A 351 7.14 -16.50 -24.40
C VAL A 351 7.52 -15.24 -25.17
N GLU A 352 7.43 -14.11 -24.47
CA GLU A 352 7.84 -12.79 -24.94
C GLU A 352 8.94 -12.26 -24.01
N ALA A 353 9.97 -11.66 -24.59
CA ALA A 353 10.87 -10.78 -23.87
C ALA A 353 10.22 -9.39 -23.79
N LEU A 354 10.28 -8.76 -22.63
CA LEU A 354 9.84 -7.39 -22.44
C LEU A 354 11.08 -6.52 -22.25
N ILE A 355 11.40 -5.68 -23.24
CA ILE A 355 12.50 -4.72 -23.17
C ILE A 355 11.90 -3.35 -22.94
N ASN A 356 12.15 -2.75 -21.76
CA ASN A 356 11.54 -1.48 -21.36
C ASN A 356 10.00 -1.49 -21.49
N GLY A 357 9.39 -2.66 -21.26
CA GLY A 357 7.94 -2.87 -21.37
C GLY A 357 7.43 -3.10 -22.79
N ALA A 358 8.27 -2.98 -23.83
CA ALA A 358 7.93 -3.37 -25.19
C ALA A 358 8.08 -4.90 -25.35
N ALA A 359 7.03 -5.55 -25.85
CA ALA A 359 7.00 -7.00 -25.99
C ALA A 359 7.53 -7.46 -27.34
N THR A 360 8.49 -8.39 -27.31
CA THR A 360 9.04 -9.07 -28.49
C THR A 360 8.81 -10.58 -28.33
N PRO A 361 8.10 -11.25 -29.25
CA PRO A 361 7.99 -12.71 -29.24
C PRO A 361 9.36 -13.36 -29.41
N VAL A 362 9.72 -14.27 -28.50
CA VAL A 362 11.04 -14.94 -28.52
C VAL A 362 10.94 -16.47 -28.62
N GLY A 363 9.73 -17.02 -28.62
CA GLY A 363 9.49 -18.44 -28.87
C GLY A 363 8.42 -19.05 -27.97
N ALA A 364 8.51 -20.36 -27.77
CA ALA A 364 7.60 -21.14 -26.93
C ALA A 364 8.24 -22.44 -26.44
N PHE A 365 7.77 -22.92 -25.29
CA PHE A 365 8.04 -24.27 -24.79
C PHE A 365 6.73 -25.05 -24.64
N THR A 366 6.81 -26.39 -24.68
CA THR A 366 5.63 -27.27 -24.57
C THR A 366 5.58 -27.93 -23.21
N VAL A 367 4.40 -27.89 -22.59
CA VAL A 367 4.12 -28.60 -21.34
C VAL A 367 3.28 -29.83 -21.64
N SER A 368 3.74 -31.02 -21.21
CA SER A 368 2.94 -32.25 -21.25
C SER A 368 2.35 -32.60 -19.89
N ALA A 369 1.33 -33.46 -19.88
CA ALA A 369 0.75 -33.97 -18.65
C ALA A 369 1.81 -34.62 -17.75
N ALA A 370 1.55 -34.65 -16.44
CA ALA A 370 2.36 -35.44 -15.51
C ALA A 370 2.38 -36.90 -15.96
N ALA A 371 3.47 -37.61 -15.65
CA ALA A 371 3.49 -39.06 -15.88
C ALA A 371 2.31 -39.67 -15.09
N ARG A 372 1.55 -40.56 -15.73
CA ARG A 372 0.62 -41.42 -15.00
C ARG A 372 1.49 -42.31 -14.11
N THR A 373 1.46 -42.07 -12.80
CA THR A 373 2.01 -42.98 -11.79
C THR A 373 1.19 -44.25 -11.72
#